data_AF-A0AAD9JRJ1-F1
#
_entry.id   AF-A0AAD9JRJ1-F1
#
_cell.length_a   1.000
_cell.length_b   1.000
_cell.length_c   1.000
_cell.angle_alpha   90.00
_cell.angle_beta   90.00
_cell.angle_gamma   90.00
#
_symmetry.space_group_name_H-M   'P 1'
#
loop_
_entity.id
_entity.type
_entity.pdbx_description
1 polymer ?
#
loop_
_entity_poly.entity_id
_entity_poly.type
_entity_poly.pdbx_seq_one_letter_code
_entity_poly.pdbx_strand_id
1 'polypeptide(L)'
;MSSISRICIYVAIWWKLARLGKLVIVDKGGIRPDDVAPLSDGSTNTCTSFVATLHQYTQLFERANCSADQMSVTLVGRDMRCDQTIYVVGLGGADVDKSQNRWKTCTPRWQTTTDLHVDWCLYDCDCSAGCEQVMVLRWPNVPTESSWTLCDISQHCNGFCKDQSACYIYGNGSWDDGVDFCRLLHPNARMIEERSDDEGQKHIAEALAAGYTEYWIAGRRPPRGGRYVFYWNSSGTRLQYTKWHNNQPYSTSGGSDCIKADKTHNWKWGDDKCLKPAMYMCEIVEN
;
A
#
# COMPACT_ATOMS: atom_id res chain seq x y z
N MET A 1 -48.05 -18.83 22.05
CA MET A 1 -47.38 -17.72 21.35
C MET A 1 -46.52 -16.98 22.36
N SER A 2 -45.20 -17.18 22.31
CA SER A 2 -44.24 -16.47 23.16
C SER A 2 -42.98 -16.24 22.34
N SER A 3 -42.61 -14.97 22.25
CA SER A 3 -41.46 -14.42 21.54
C SER A 3 -40.15 -14.79 22.25
N ILE A 4 -39.13 -15.19 21.49
CA ILE A 4 -37.74 -15.19 21.96
C ILE A 4 -36.95 -14.30 21.00
N SER A 5 -36.80 -13.03 21.39
CA SER A 5 -35.76 -12.14 20.86
C SER A 5 -34.39 -12.73 21.19
N ARG A 6 -33.66 -13.16 20.16
CA ARG A 6 -32.23 -13.51 20.29
C ARG A 6 -31.43 -12.22 20.38
N ILE A 7 -30.95 -11.91 21.58
CA ILE A 7 -29.94 -10.89 21.83
C ILE A 7 -28.61 -11.45 21.31
N CYS A 8 -28.11 -10.92 20.19
CA CYS A 8 -26.76 -11.17 19.72
C CYS A 8 -25.77 -10.33 20.54
N ILE A 9 -24.98 -10.99 21.37
CA ILE A 9 -23.89 -10.40 22.14
C ILE A 9 -22.71 -10.18 21.18
N TYR A 10 -22.34 -8.91 20.98
CA TYR A 10 -21.18 -8.50 20.19
C TYR A 10 -19.90 -8.67 21.02
N VAL A 11 -18.94 -9.45 20.53
CA VAL A 11 -17.58 -9.53 21.11
C VAL A 11 -16.63 -8.83 20.16
N ALA A 12 -16.32 -7.56 20.44
CA ALA A 12 -15.27 -6.82 19.77
C ALA A 12 -13.93 -7.16 20.44
N ILE A 13 -13.00 -7.77 19.70
CA ILE A 13 -11.64 -8.06 20.19
C ILE A 13 -10.76 -6.85 19.86
N TRP A 14 -10.19 -6.23 20.88
CA TRP A 14 -9.38 -5.00 20.79
C TRP A 14 -7.89 -5.34 20.75
N TRP A 15 -7.18 -4.90 19.71
CA TRP A 15 -5.71 -4.83 19.71
C TRP A 15 -5.23 -3.46 19.21
N LYS A 16 -4.06 -3.02 19.71
CA LYS A 16 -3.57 -1.63 19.68
C LYS A 16 -2.13 -1.59 19.12
N LEU A 17 -1.85 -0.56 18.29
CA LEU A 17 -0.52 -0.04 17.82
C LEU A 17 0.12 -0.84 16.65
N ALA A 18 0.71 -0.27 15.57
CA ALA A 18 1.19 1.09 15.28
C ALA A 18 1.32 1.41 13.77
N ARG A 19 0.37 2.17 13.23
CA ARG A 19 0.43 3.30 12.27
C ARG A 19 -1.01 3.85 12.28
N LEU A 20 -1.25 5.09 11.87
CA LEU A 20 -2.48 5.85 12.17
C LEU A 20 -3.80 5.33 11.50
N GLY A 21 -3.93 4.03 11.23
CA GLY A 21 -5.17 3.32 10.96
C GLY A 21 -5.37 2.20 11.99
N LYS A 22 -6.42 2.25 12.81
CA LYS A 22 -6.76 1.15 13.72
C LYS A 22 -7.52 0.11 12.91
N LEU A 23 -6.90 -1.04 12.63
CA LEU A 23 -7.59 -2.15 11.99
C LEU A 23 -8.48 -2.87 13.00
N VAL A 24 -9.78 -2.99 12.72
CA VAL A 24 -10.73 -3.72 13.57
C VAL A 24 -11.36 -4.84 12.77
N ILE A 25 -11.31 -6.06 13.29
CA ILE A 25 -11.97 -7.23 12.70
C ILE A 25 -13.18 -7.54 13.57
N VAL A 26 -14.37 -7.50 12.96
CA VAL A 26 -15.61 -7.80 13.67
C VAL A 26 -16.02 -9.23 13.34
N ASP A 27 -15.86 -10.13 14.32
CA ASP A 27 -16.29 -11.52 14.20
C ASP A 27 -17.83 -11.59 14.29
N LYS A 28 -18.47 -11.90 13.15
CA LYS A 28 -19.88 -12.29 13.07
C LYS A 28 -20.02 -13.70 12.47
N GLY A 29 -19.35 -14.70 13.04
CA GLY A 29 -19.62 -16.09 12.64
C GLY A 29 -18.56 -17.14 12.97
N GLY A 30 -17.42 -16.78 13.53
CA GLY A 30 -16.30 -17.69 13.80
C GLY A 30 -15.20 -17.68 12.74
N ILE A 31 -15.18 -16.70 11.82
CA ILE A 31 -14.00 -16.47 10.97
C ILE A 31 -12.91 -15.89 11.86
N ARG A 32 -11.80 -16.61 12.01
CA ARG A 32 -10.64 -16.16 12.77
C ARG A 32 -9.46 -15.94 11.82
N PRO A 33 -8.85 -14.74 11.82
CA PRO A 33 -7.56 -14.57 11.19
C PRO A 33 -6.53 -15.48 11.89
N ASP A 34 -5.58 -16.00 11.13
CA ASP A 34 -4.45 -16.77 11.66
C ASP A 34 -3.52 -15.90 12.51
N ASP A 35 -3.12 -14.74 12.01
CA ASP A 35 -2.39 -13.68 12.69
C ASP A 35 -2.69 -12.35 12.02
N VAL A 36 -3.01 -11.31 12.78
CA VAL A 36 -3.35 -9.96 12.28
C VAL A 36 -2.17 -8.99 12.33
N ALA A 37 -1.06 -9.37 12.98
CA ALA A 37 0.14 -8.54 13.02
C ALA A 37 0.67 -8.17 11.62
N PRO A 38 0.63 -9.05 10.60
CA PRO A 38 0.99 -8.72 9.23
C PRO A 38 0.29 -7.48 8.66
N LEU A 39 -1.02 -7.33 8.90
CA LEU A 39 -1.78 -6.20 8.33
C LEU A 39 -1.41 -4.84 8.94
N SER A 40 -0.58 -4.83 9.97
CA SER A 40 -0.12 -3.59 10.63
C SER A 40 1.32 -3.20 10.28
N ASP A 41 2.06 -4.07 9.58
CA ASP A 41 3.45 -3.81 9.21
C ASP A 41 3.60 -3.03 7.88
N GLY A 42 2.49 -2.90 7.13
CA GLY A 42 2.45 -2.19 5.85
C GLY A 42 3.27 -2.86 4.75
N SER A 43 3.52 -4.16 4.87
CA SER A 43 4.21 -4.97 3.88
C SER A 43 3.21 -5.83 3.11
N THR A 44 3.38 -5.89 1.79
CA THR A 44 2.63 -6.82 0.92
C THR A 44 3.17 -8.24 0.95
N ASN A 45 4.29 -8.48 1.65
CA ASN A 45 4.97 -9.77 1.70
C ASN A 45 4.53 -10.62 2.91
N THR A 46 3.93 -9.97 3.89
CA THR A 46 3.38 -10.55 5.11
C THR A 46 1.87 -10.51 4.97
N CYS A 47 1.20 -11.63 5.22
CA CYS A 47 -0.22 -11.74 4.97
C CYS A 47 -0.95 -12.45 6.09
N THR A 48 -2.21 -12.07 6.28
CA THR A 48 -3.17 -12.68 7.18
C THR A 48 -4.15 -13.52 6.38
N SER A 49 -4.29 -14.79 6.76
CA SER A 49 -5.25 -15.71 6.19
C SER A 49 -6.53 -15.73 7.02
N PHE A 50 -7.65 -15.54 6.35
CA PHE A 50 -8.99 -15.72 6.89
C PHE A 50 -9.46 -17.09 6.45
N VAL A 51 -9.56 -18.02 7.40
CA VAL A 51 -10.03 -19.38 7.12
C VAL A 51 -11.46 -19.53 7.61
N ALA A 52 -12.35 -19.92 6.70
CA ALA A 52 -13.76 -20.13 7.00
C ALA A 52 -14.22 -21.50 6.48
N THR A 53 -14.88 -22.25 7.35
CA THR A 53 -15.41 -23.60 7.05
C THR A 53 -16.86 -23.57 6.57
N LEU A 54 -17.50 -22.40 6.59
CA LEU A 54 -18.88 -22.17 6.17
C LEU A 54 -18.98 -20.91 5.30
N HIS A 55 -20.11 -20.75 4.61
CA HIS A 55 -20.44 -19.53 3.87
C HIS A 55 -20.67 -18.38 4.86
N GLN A 56 -19.66 -17.53 5.02
CA GLN A 56 -19.65 -16.45 6.00
C GLN A 56 -18.98 -15.22 5.39
N TYR A 57 -19.48 -14.05 5.74
CA TYR A 57 -18.89 -12.80 5.31
C TYR A 57 -17.78 -12.36 6.28
N THR A 58 -16.75 -11.68 5.77
CA THR A 58 -15.71 -11.06 6.59
C THR A 58 -15.89 -9.54 6.59
N GLN A 59 -15.79 -8.91 7.76
CA GLN A 59 -15.78 -7.45 7.91
C GLN A 59 -14.45 -7.00 8.50
N LEU A 60 -13.75 -6.18 7.74
CA LEU A 60 -12.48 -5.59 8.13
C LEU A 60 -12.59 -4.07 8.03
N PHE A 61 -12.26 -3.39 9.12
CA PHE A 61 -12.33 -1.94 9.22
C PHE A 61 -10.93 -1.37 9.28
N GLU A 62 -10.64 -0.38 8.45
CA GLU A 62 -9.42 0.41 8.56
C GLU A 62 -9.80 1.89 8.70
N ARG A 63 -9.21 2.59 9.67
CA ARG A 63 -9.46 4.03 9.82
C ARG A 63 -8.79 4.78 8.66
N ALA A 64 -9.59 5.57 7.96
CA ALA A 64 -9.12 6.55 6.99
C ALA A 64 -9.01 7.92 7.66
N ASN A 65 -8.06 8.75 7.23
CA ASN A 65 -8.00 10.14 7.64
C ASN A 65 -8.05 11.03 6.39
N CYS A 66 -9.08 10.84 5.59
CA CYS A 66 -9.28 11.55 4.34
C CYS A 66 -10.35 12.63 4.49
N SER A 67 -9.94 13.89 4.44
CA SER A 67 -10.85 15.04 4.34
C SER A 67 -11.37 15.27 2.91
N ALA A 68 -10.97 14.42 1.95
CA ALA A 68 -11.29 14.54 0.53
C ALA A 68 -12.64 13.91 0.17
N ASP A 69 -13.29 14.46 -0.86
CA ASP A 69 -14.53 13.92 -1.41
C ASP A 69 -14.33 12.66 -2.27
N GLN A 70 -13.08 12.35 -2.62
CA GLN A 70 -12.72 11.12 -3.33
C GLN A 70 -11.59 10.41 -2.60
N MET A 71 -11.61 9.09 -2.64
CA MET A 71 -10.59 8.21 -2.09
C MET A 71 -10.44 7.02 -3.02
N SER A 72 -9.24 6.45 -3.09
CA SER A 72 -9.06 5.14 -3.68
C SER A 72 -8.48 4.17 -2.67
N VAL A 73 -8.92 2.92 -2.76
CA VAL A 73 -8.53 1.84 -1.86
C VAL A 73 -7.91 0.74 -2.70
N THR A 74 -6.69 0.35 -2.35
CA THR A 74 -6.01 -0.79 -2.95
C THR A 74 -6.00 -1.92 -1.93
N LEU A 75 -6.53 -3.08 -2.32
CA LEU A 75 -6.34 -4.33 -1.59
C LEU A 75 -5.27 -5.14 -2.28
N VAL A 76 -4.36 -5.74 -1.50
CA VAL A 76 -3.37 -6.72 -1.98
C VAL A 76 -3.51 -8.00 -1.17
N GLY A 77 -3.53 -9.15 -1.84
CA GLY A 77 -3.80 -10.43 -1.18
C GLY A 77 -3.81 -11.61 -2.12
N ARG A 78 -4.33 -12.75 -1.68
CA ARG A 78 -4.52 -13.95 -2.51
C ARG A 78 -5.95 -14.44 -2.40
N ASP A 79 -6.46 -14.98 -3.51
CA ASP A 79 -7.84 -15.42 -3.64
C ASP A 79 -8.83 -14.30 -3.26
N MET A 80 -8.48 -13.04 -3.58
CA MET A 80 -9.29 -11.90 -3.21
C MET A 80 -10.50 -11.73 -4.12
N ARG A 81 -10.32 -12.02 -5.42
CA ARG A 81 -11.30 -11.78 -6.49
C ARG A 81 -11.79 -10.33 -6.46
N CYS A 82 -11.22 -9.46 -7.29
CA CYS A 82 -11.48 -8.02 -7.25
C CYS A 82 -12.86 -7.57 -7.76
N ASP A 83 -13.78 -8.53 -7.97
CA ASP A 83 -15.19 -8.28 -8.29
C ASP A 83 -16.04 -8.00 -7.05
N GLN A 84 -15.46 -8.14 -5.85
CA GLN A 84 -16.15 -7.94 -4.57
C GLN A 84 -16.41 -6.46 -4.28
N THR A 85 -17.57 -6.18 -3.66
CA THR A 85 -17.97 -4.81 -3.32
C THR A 85 -17.29 -4.31 -2.05
N ILE A 86 -16.50 -3.23 -2.15
CA ILE A 86 -15.97 -2.51 -0.99
C ILE A 86 -16.90 -1.35 -0.60
N TYR A 87 -16.93 -1.05 0.69
CA TYR A 87 -17.72 0.04 1.26
C TYR A 87 -16.83 1.03 2.01
N VAL A 88 -17.11 2.32 1.87
CA VAL A 88 -16.47 3.39 2.65
C VAL A 88 -17.50 4.24 3.34
N VAL A 89 -17.09 4.95 4.39
CA VAL A 89 -18.00 5.82 5.12
C VAL A 89 -17.28 7.06 5.67
N GLY A 90 -17.95 8.21 5.54
CA GLY A 90 -17.70 9.39 6.34
C GLY A 90 -18.48 9.28 7.64
N LEU A 91 -17.87 8.69 8.66
CA LEU A 91 -18.44 8.73 10.02
C LEU A 91 -17.92 9.96 10.74
N GLY A 92 -18.51 10.30 11.89
CA GLY A 92 -17.84 11.14 12.88
C GLY A 92 -17.21 10.26 13.95
N GLY A 93 -16.26 10.79 14.72
CA GLY A 93 -15.50 10.04 15.74
C GLY A 93 -16.32 9.19 16.75
N ALA A 94 -17.61 9.48 16.95
CA ALA A 94 -18.51 8.69 17.82
C ALA A 94 -19.06 7.41 17.17
N ASP A 95 -18.99 7.28 15.85
CA ASP A 95 -19.56 6.18 15.07
C ASP A 95 -18.53 5.19 14.55
N VAL A 96 -17.23 5.51 14.67
CA VAL A 96 -16.10 4.65 14.31
C VAL A 96 -16.25 3.26 14.96
N ASP A 97 -16.01 2.21 14.18
CA ASP A 97 -16.12 0.79 14.57
C ASP A 97 -17.57 0.29 14.76
N LYS A 98 -18.60 1.05 14.34
CA LYS A 98 -20.01 0.62 14.36
C LYS A 98 -20.52 0.32 12.95
N SER A 99 -21.31 -0.73 12.79
CA SER A 99 -22.04 -0.97 11.54
C SER A 99 -23.17 0.06 11.40
N GLN A 100 -22.96 1.09 10.58
CA GLN A 100 -23.99 2.08 10.24
C GLN A 100 -24.68 1.69 8.92
N ASN A 101 -25.85 2.24 8.60
CA ASN A 101 -26.50 2.04 7.28
C ASN A 101 -26.16 3.17 6.28
N ARG A 102 -25.01 3.83 6.45
CA ARG A 102 -24.60 5.02 5.67
C ARG A 102 -23.42 4.77 4.72
N TRP A 103 -23.14 3.50 4.45
CA TRP A 103 -22.02 3.10 3.59
C TRP A 103 -22.22 3.57 2.15
N LYS A 104 -21.16 4.13 1.57
CA LYS A 104 -21.06 4.38 0.13
C LYS A 104 -20.26 3.26 -0.50
N THR A 105 -20.71 2.81 -1.66
CA THR A 105 -20.08 1.72 -2.41
C THR A 105 -18.89 2.25 -3.19
N CYS A 106 -17.78 1.52 -3.21
CA CYS A 106 -16.68 1.81 -4.11
C CYS A 106 -16.81 1.02 -5.41
N THR A 107 -16.43 1.63 -6.52
CA THR A 107 -16.42 1.00 -7.83
C THR A 107 -15.03 0.41 -8.11
N PRO A 108 -14.91 -0.87 -8.48
CA PRO A 108 -13.63 -1.43 -8.91
C PRO A 108 -13.14 -0.68 -10.15
N ARG A 109 -11.91 -0.17 -10.08
CA ARG A 109 -11.26 0.56 -11.17
C ARG A 109 -10.35 -0.37 -11.96
N TRP A 110 -9.56 -1.18 -11.26
CA TRP A 110 -8.53 -2.01 -11.87
C TRP A 110 -8.25 -3.25 -11.03
N GLN A 111 -7.89 -4.34 -11.72
CA GLN A 111 -7.45 -5.57 -11.09
C GLN A 111 -6.28 -6.19 -11.85
N THR A 112 -5.34 -6.79 -11.12
CA THR A 112 -4.37 -7.74 -11.70
C THR A 112 -4.13 -8.90 -10.76
N THR A 113 -3.72 -10.02 -11.32
CA THR A 113 -3.22 -11.17 -10.58
C THR A 113 -1.82 -11.47 -11.08
N THR A 114 -0.87 -11.54 -10.17
CA THR A 114 0.52 -11.88 -10.48
C THR A 114 0.70 -13.38 -10.68
N ASP A 115 1.82 -13.81 -11.26
CA ASP A 115 2.15 -15.24 -11.43
C ASP A 115 2.19 -16.01 -10.10
N LEU A 116 2.39 -15.31 -8.98
CA LEU A 116 2.37 -15.85 -7.62
C LEU A 116 0.96 -15.90 -7.01
N HIS A 117 -0.10 -15.72 -7.81
CA HIS A 117 -1.50 -15.68 -7.39
C HIS A 117 -1.78 -14.59 -6.35
N VAL A 118 -1.01 -13.49 -6.40
CA VAL A 118 -1.29 -12.28 -5.62
C VAL A 118 -2.18 -11.37 -6.45
N ASP A 119 -3.39 -11.14 -5.95
CA ASP A 119 -4.40 -10.24 -6.50
C ASP A 119 -4.16 -8.82 -5.98
N TRP A 120 -4.31 -7.85 -6.87
CA TRP A 120 -4.33 -6.42 -6.56
C TRP A 120 -5.64 -5.84 -7.05
N CYS A 121 -6.40 -5.24 -6.14
CA CYS A 121 -7.73 -4.74 -6.42
C CYS A 121 -7.79 -3.26 -6.07
N LEU A 122 -7.91 -2.39 -7.08
CA LEU A 122 -8.02 -0.95 -6.91
C LEU A 122 -9.49 -0.53 -7.06
N TYR A 123 -9.98 0.23 -6.09
CA TYR A 123 -11.34 0.74 -6.05
C TYR A 123 -11.34 2.25 -5.91
N ASP A 124 -12.25 2.91 -6.64
CA ASP A 124 -12.53 4.32 -6.50
C ASP A 124 -13.79 4.51 -5.65
N CYS A 125 -13.68 5.39 -4.67
CA CYS A 125 -14.69 5.62 -3.66
C CYS A 125 -15.08 7.11 -3.64
N ASP A 126 -16.37 7.39 -3.77
CA ASP A 126 -16.92 8.73 -3.53
C ASP A 126 -17.22 8.90 -2.05
N CYS A 127 -16.49 9.78 -1.39
CA CYS A 127 -16.58 10.05 0.03
C CYS A 127 -17.54 11.21 0.36
N SER A 128 -17.96 12.04 -0.62
CA SER A 128 -18.72 13.30 -0.47
C SER A 128 -19.10 13.65 0.99
N ALA A 129 -18.27 14.49 1.62
CA ALA A 129 -18.16 14.79 3.07
C ALA A 129 -17.02 14.08 3.85
N GLY A 130 -16.01 13.54 3.16
CA GLY A 130 -14.82 12.95 3.78
C GLY A 130 -14.98 11.47 4.17
N CYS A 131 -13.87 10.73 4.19
CA CYS A 131 -13.81 9.32 4.58
C CYS A 131 -13.00 9.17 5.87
N GLU A 132 -13.67 8.78 6.96
CA GLU A 132 -13.05 8.50 8.26
C GLU A 132 -12.78 6.99 8.46
N GLN A 133 -13.43 6.11 7.70
CA GLN A 133 -13.24 4.66 7.81
C GLN A 133 -13.53 3.93 6.49
N VAL A 134 -12.66 2.98 6.15
CA VAL A 134 -12.84 1.98 5.10
C VAL A 134 -13.37 0.70 5.72
N MET A 135 -14.38 0.08 5.12
CA MET A 135 -14.83 -1.26 5.48
C MET A 135 -14.77 -2.18 4.27
N VAL A 136 -13.90 -3.18 4.35
CA VAL A 136 -13.90 -4.29 3.41
C VAL A 136 -14.93 -5.30 3.89
N LEU A 137 -16.01 -5.44 3.11
CA LEU A 137 -17.01 -6.49 3.31
C LEU A 137 -16.82 -7.53 2.22
N ARG A 138 -16.33 -8.71 2.61
CA ARG A 138 -16.26 -9.84 1.68
C ARG A 138 -17.47 -10.73 1.86
N TRP A 139 -18.23 -10.94 0.79
CA TRP A 139 -19.36 -11.86 0.76
C TRP A 139 -19.08 -12.96 -0.28
N PRO A 140 -18.61 -14.16 0.14
CA PRO A 140 -18.33 -15.23 -0.81
C PRO A 140 -19.59 -15.59 -1.61
N ASN A 141 -19.49 -16.03 -2.86
CA ASN A 141 -20.65 -16.55 -3.60
C ASN A 141 -20.89 -18.02 -3.28
N VAL A 142 -19.80 -18.77 -3.04
CA VAL A 142 -19.83 -20.18 -2.65
C VAL A 142 -18.91 -20.45 -1.45
N PRO A 143 -19.15 -21.51 -0.65
CA PRO A 143 -18.36 -21.79 0.55
C PRO A 143 -16.85 -21.92 0.33
N THR A 144 -16.42 -22.36 -0.86
CA THR A 144 -14.99 -22.49 -1.21
C THR A 144 -14.28 -21.15 -1.37
N GLU A 145 -15.03 -20.05 -1.49
CA GLU A 145 -14.49 -18.68 -1.59
C GLU A 145 -14.45 -17.96 -0.25
N SER A 146 -14.94 -18.61 0.83
CA SER A 146 -14.96 -18.01 2.16
C SER A 146 -13.56 -17.85 2.75
N SER A 147 -12.58 -18.64 2.28
CA SER A 147 -11.19 -18.53 2.71
C SER A 147 -10.39 -17.64 1.77
N TRP A 148 -9.56 -16.77 2.32
CA TRP A 148 -8.78 -15.80 1.55
C TRP A 148 -7.62 -15.23 2.36
N THR A 149 -6.67 -14.59 1.67
CA THR A 149 -5.50 -13.97 2.30
C THR A 149 -5.46 -12.49 1.96
N LEU A 150 -5.29 -11.64 2.97
CA LEU A 150 -5.04 -10.21 2.81
C LEU A 150 -3.61 -9.93 3.25
N CYS A 151 -2.85 -9.21 2.43
CA CYS A 151 -1.47 -8.81 2.71
C CYS A 151 -1.40 -7.33 3.09
N ASP A 152 -2.01 -6.48 2.26
CA ASP A 152 -2.00 -5.03 2.49
C ASP A 152 -3.34 -4.40 2.11
N ILE A 153 -3.67 -3.33 2.82
CA ILE A 153 -4.76 -2.42 2.48
C ILE A 153 -4.20 -1.00 2.53
N SER A 154 -4.32 -0.28 1.42
CA SER A 154 -3.81 1.08 1.31
C SER A 154 -4.89 2.01 0.79
N GLN A 155 -4.87 3.24 1.31
CA GLN A 155 -5.88 4.27 1.05
C GLN A 155 -5.20 5.54 0.58
N HIS A 156 -5.73 6.10 -0.52
CA HIS A 156 -5.22 7.31 -1.16
C HIS A 156 -6.31 8.38 -1.14
N CYS A 157 -6.09 9.43 -0.35
CA CYS A 157 -7.01 10.57 -0.29
C CYS A 157 -6.91 11.42 -1.57
N ASN A 158 -8.04 11.97 -2.05
CA ASN A 158 -8.24 12.68 -3.32
C ASN A 158 -8.45 11.80 -4.56
N GLY A 159 -8.58 10.48 -4.39
CA GLY A 159 -8.71 9.54 -5.49
C GLY A 159 -7.37 9.26 -6.17
N PHE A 160 -7.26 8.06 -6.72
CA PHE A 160 -6.10 7.60 -7.46
C PHE A 160 -5.91 8.49 -8.68
N CYS A 161 -4.77 9.18 -8.75
CA CYS A 161 -4.35 9.97 -9.92
C CYS A 161 -5.28 11.12 -10.32
N LYS A 162 -6.01 11.77 -9.41
CA LYS A 162 -6.79 12.93 -9.81
C LYS A 162 -5.85 14.08 -10.21
N ASP A 163 -5.84 14.41 -11.50
CA ASP A 163 -5.07 15.51 -12.12
C ASP A 163 -3.53 15.36 -12.09
N GLN A 164 -2.99 14.15 -11.90
CA GLN A 164 -1.53 13.89 -11.90
C GLN A 164 -1.09 12.95 -13.03
N SER A 165 0.04 13.25 -13.67
CA SER A 165 0.66 12.42 -14.72
C SER A 165 1.41 11.18 -14.19
N ALA A 166 1.51 11.04 -12.87
CA ALA A 166 2.16 9.91 -12.20
C ALA A 166 1.52 9.71 -10.81
N CYS A 167 1.32 8.46 -10.41
CA CYS A 167 0.64 8.10 -9.16
C CYS A 167 1.60 7.36 -8.25
N TYR A 168 1.71 7.82 -6.99
CA TYR A 168 2.71 7.31 -6.05
C TYR A 168 2.13 6.32 -5.03
N ILE A 169 2.71 5.12 -4.98
CA ILE A 169 2.45 4.12 -3.93
C ILE A 169 3.76 3.84 -3.23
N TYR A 170 3.77 3.77 -1.90
CA TYR A 170 4.99 3.60 -1.14
C TYR A 170 4.90 2.49 -0.10
N GLY A 171 6.05 1.88 0.15
CA GLY A 171 6.26 0.88 1.19
C GLY A 171 7.57 1.13 1.91
N ASN A 172 8.01 0.15 2.70
CA ASN A 172 9.27 0.20 3.42
C ASN A 172 9.98 -1.16 3.31
N GLY A 173 11.29 -1.14 3.06
CA GLY A 173 12.06 -2.37 2.89
C GLY A 173 13.41 -2.14 2.23
N SER A 174 14.02 -3.22 1.78
CA SER A 174 15.24 -3.15 0.98
C SER A 174 14.97 -2.52 -0.40
N TRP A 175 16.03 -2.15 -1.10
CA TRP A 175 15.92 -1.63 -2.46
C TRP A 175 15.30 -2.66 -3.42
N ASP A 176 15.68 -3.94 -3.27
CA ASP A 176 15.14 -5.03 -4.09
C ASP A 176 13.65 -5.26 -3.78
N ASP A 177 13.24 -5.17 -2.49
CA ASP A 177 11.81 -5.22 -2.12
C ASP A 177 11.01 -4.12 -2.81
N GLY A 178 11.55 -2.89 -2.89
CA GLY A 178 10.88 -1.77 -3.55
C GLY A 178 10.73 -1.98 -5.05
N VAL A 179 11.77 -2.48 -5.72
CA VAL A 179 11.69 -2.82 -7.15
C VAL A 179 10.64 -3.89 -7.42
N ASP A 180 10.65 -4.98 -6.64
CA ASP A 180 9.71 -6.07 -6.82
C ASP A 180 8.29 -5.62 -6.49
N PHE A 181 8.10 -4.88 -5.41
CA PHE A 181 6.81 -4.29 -5.04
C PHE A 181 6.24 -3.45 -6.19
N CYS A 182 7.03 -2.52 -6.74
CA CYS A 182 6.54 -1.65 -7.81
C CYS A 182 6.26 -2.42 -9.10
N ARG A 183 7.05 -3.45 -9.41
CA ARG A 183 6.81 -4.31 -10.58
C ARG A 183 5.52 -5.12 -10.45
N LEU A 184 5.20 -5.59 -9.25
CA LEU A 184 4.00 -6.39 -8.97
C LEU A 184 2.73 -5.53 -8.89
N LEU A 185 2.88 -4.24 -8.53
CA LEU A 185 1.79 -3.29 -8.35
C LEU A 185 0.97 -3.05 -9.62
N HIS A 186 1.60 -2.83 -10.77
CA HIS A 186 0.92 -2.53 -12.03
C HIS A 186 1.87 -2.79 -13.23
N PRO A 187 1.39 -3.23 -14.41
CA PRO A 187 2.23 -3.44 -15.59
C PRO A 187 3.07 -2.22 -16.00
N ASN A 188 2.55 -1.01 -15.74
CA ASN A 188 3.23 0.26 -16.00
C ASN A 188 3.79 0.92 -14.72
N ALA A 189 3.77 0.24 -13.57
CA ALA A 189 4.42 0.73 -12.37
C ALA A 189 5.92 0.44 -12.41
N ARG A 190 6.69 1.37 -11.88
CA ARG A 190 8.12 1.20 -11.59
C ARG A 190 8.47 1.96 -10.32
N MET A 191 9.56 1.56 -9.67
CA MET A 191 10.12 2.39 -8.61
C MET A 191 10.59 3.72 -9.19
N ILE A 192 10.43 4.80 -8.44
CA ILE A 192 10.68 6.16 -8.92
C ILE A 192 12.09 6.36 -9.46
N GLU A 193 12.18 7.16 -10.53
CA GLU A 193 13.42 7.62 -11.12
C GLU A 193 13.44 9.15 -11.11
N GLU A 194 14.56 9.72 -10.67
CA GLU A 194 14.76 11.17 -10.71
C GLU A 194 15.64 11.51 -11.91
N ARG A 195 15.03 11.83 -13.05
CA ARG A 195 15.71 12.20 -14.30
C ARG A 195 15.85 13.71 -14.47
N SER A 196 15.26 14.50 -13.58
CA SER A 196 15.35 15.96 -13.53
C SER A 196 15.18 16.51 -12.11
N ASP A 197 15.53 17.78 -11.90
CA ASP A 197 15.26 18.46 -10.62
C ASP A 197 13.75 18.53 -10.32
N ASP A 198 12.91 18.73 -11.34
CA ASP A 198 11.45 18.82 -11.20
C ASP A 198 10.84 17.51 -10.70
N GLU A 199 11.27 16.37 -11.24
CA GLU A 199 10.85 15.04 -10.76
C GLU A 199 11.33 14.81 -9.33
N GLY A 200 12.57 15.18 -9.01
CA GLY A 200 13.08 15.11 -7.65
C GLY A 200 12.27 15.94 -6.66
N GLN A 201 11.84 17.15 -7.02
CA GLN A 201 10.99 17.98 -6.14
C GLN A 201 9.62 17.34 -5.89
N LYS A 202 9.03 16.67 -6.89
CA LYS A 202 7.77 15.92 -6.71
C LYS A 202 7.96 14.79 -5.70
N HIS A 203 8.98 13.96 -5.87
CA HIS A 203 9.26 12.85 -4.95
C HIS A 203 9.57 13.32 -3.52
N ILE A 204 10.26 14.44 -3.36
CA ILE A 204 10.50 15.07 -2.05
C ILE A 204 9.19 15.50 -1.39
N ALA A 205 8.29 16.14 -2.15
CA ALA A 205 6.99 16.57 -1.63
C ALA A 205 6.15 15.37 -1.17
N GLU A 206 6.13 14.29 -1.95
CA GLU A 206 5.45 13.04 -1.60
C GLU A 206 6.05 12.39 -0.35
N ALA A 207 7.38 12.25 -0.28
CA ALA A 207 8.04 11.69 0.90
C ALA A 207 7.76 12.50 2.18
N LEU A 208 7.78 13.83 2.08
CA LEU A 208 7.45 14.73 3.18
C LEU A 208 5.99 14.61 3.61
N ALA A 209 5.05 14.55 2.66
CA ALA A 209 3.63 14.36 2.93
C ALA A 209 3.36 13.01 3.64
N ALA A 210 4.10 11.97 3.26
CA ALA A 210 4.05 10.65 3.88
C ALA A 210 4.85 10.55 5.21
N GLY A 211 5.54 11.62 5.64
CA GLY A 211 6.27 11.67 6.91
C GLY A 211 7.63 10.99 6.91
N TYR A 212 8.22 10.72 5.75
CA TYR A 212 9.53 10.09 5.61
C TYR A 212 10.66 11.11 5.42
N THR A 213 11.88 10.69 5.78
CA THR A 213 13.09 11.54 5.69
C THR A 213 14.14 10.99 4.73
N GLU A 214 13.91 9.81 4.16
CA GLU A 214 14.75 9.21 3.12
C GLU A 214 13.92 8.23 2.30
N TYR A 215 14.32 8.02 1.05
CA TYR A 215 13.70 7.05 0.15
C TYR A 215 14.68 6.49 -0.88
N TRP A 216 14.40 5.26 -1.34
CA TRP A 216 15.09 4.60 -2.43
C TRP A 216 14.74 5.22 -3.78
N ILE A 217 15.74 5.28 -4.67
CA ILE A 217 15.60 5.65 -6.07
C ILE A 217 15.99 4.42 -6.90
N ALA A 218 15.30 4.16 -8.01
CA ALA A 218 15.50 2.97 -8.86
C ALA A 218 16.84 2.91 -9.61
N GLY A 219 17.85 3.67 -9.23
CA GLY A 219 19.21 3.54 -9.75
C GLY A 219 20.04 2.52 -8.97
N ARG A 220 20.81 1.69 -9.69
CA ARG A 220 21.74 0.72 -9.09
C ARG A 220 23.04 0.60 -9.87
N ARG A 221 24.14 0.30 -9.18
CA ARG A 221 25.43 -0.09 -9.78
C ARG A 221 25.41 -1.58 -10.14
N PRO A 222 25.73 -1.97 -11.37
CA PRO A 222 25.75 -3.37 -11.76
C PRO A 222 26.98 -4.08 -11.15
N PRO A 223 26.88 -5.38 -10.81
CA PRO A 223 27.95 -6.12 -10.13
C PRO A 223 29.31 -6.15 -10.85
N ARG A 224 29.32 -5.98 -12.18
CA ARG A 224 30.53 -5.93 -13.03
C ARG A 224 30.76 -4.55 -13.66
N GLY A 225 30.06 -3.52 -13.20
CA GLY A 225 30.18 -2.15 -13.69
C GLY A 225 31.41 -1.41 -13.19
N GLY A 226 31.74 -0.30 -13.84
CA GLY A 226 32.73 0.66 -13.31
C GLY A 226 32.29 1.22 -11.96
N ARG A 227 33.26 1.53 -11.09
CA ARG A 227 33.05 1.92 -9.68
C ARG A 227 32.05 3.06 -9.44
N TYR A 228 31.82 3.92 -10.43
CA TYR A 228 30.97 5.11 -10.36
C TYR A 228 29.87 5.13 -11.43
N VAL A 229 29.54 3.98 -12.01
CA VAL A 229 28.58 3.89 -13.13
C VAL A 229 27.30 3.24 -12.65
N PHE A 230 26.20 4.00 -12.69
CA PHE A 230 24.87 3.58 -12.27
C PHE A 230 23.92 3.56 -13.45
N TYR A 231 22.92 2.68 -13.36
CA TYR A 231 21.88 2.50 -14.36
C TYR A 231 20.50 2.55 -13.71
N TRP A 232 19.53 3.08 -14.46
CA TRP A 232 18.13 3.03 -14.12
C TRP A 232 17.62 1.60 -14.22
N ASN A 233 17.03 1.08 -13.14
CA ASN A 233 16.58 -0.31 -13.08
C ASN A 233 15.46 -0.60 -14.08
N SER A 234 14.54 0.34 -14.32
CA SER A 234 13.41 0.11 -15.21
C SER A 234 13.83 -0.01 -16.68
N SER A 235 14.80 0.80 -17.11
CA SER A 235 15.17 0.93 -18.53
C SER A 235 16.52 0.30 -18.87
N GLY A 236 17.33 -0.06 -17.86
CA GLY A 236 18.71 -0.49 -18.05
C GLY A 236 19.62 0.60 -18.65
N THR A 237 19.17 1.85 -18.70
CA THR A 237 19.94 2.96 -19.28
C THR A 237 20.85 3.58 -18.24
N ARG A 238 22.03 4.05 -18.68
CA ARG A 238 22.98 4.73 -17.80
C ARG A 238 22.37 6.05 -17.31
N LEU A 239 22.59 6.38 -16.03
CA LEU A 239 22.19 7.68 -15.48
C LEU A 239 22.84 8.82 -16.28
N GLN A 240 22.00 9.71 -16.83
CA GLN A 240 22.42 10.92 -17.55
C GLN A 240 22.32 12.16 -16.67
N TYR A 241 21.27 12.26 -15.87
CA TYR A 241 21.11 13.26 -14.83
C TYR A 241 21.55 12.68 -13.49
N THR A 242 22.23 13.49 -12.68
CA THR A 242 22.66 13.09 -11.35
C THR A 242 22.56 14.24 -10.35
N LYS A 243 22.06 13.93 -9.15
CA LYS A 243 21.95 14.89 -8.04
C LYS A 243 22.72 14.43 -6.81
N TRP A 244 23.94 13.94 -7.01
CA TRP A 244 24.78 13.42 -5.93
C TRP A 244 25.07 14.46 -4.84
N HIS A 245 25.07 14.00 -3.59
CA HIS A 245 25.62 14.77 -2.48
C HIS A 245 27.14 14.94 -2.66
N ASN A 246 27.73 15.92 -1.97
CA ASN A 246 29.16 16.16 -2.02
C ASN A 246 29.93 14.87 -1.66
N ASN A 247 30.92 14.53 -2.49
CA ASN A 247 31.74 13.31 -2.39
C ASN A 247 31.02 11.98 -2.63
N GLN A 248 29.83 12.00 -3.24
CA GLN A 248 29.10 10.81 -3.71
C GLN A 248 29.14 10.71 -5.25
N PRO A 249 29.04 9.48 -5.82
CA PRO A 249 28.97 8.20 -5.12
C PRO A 249 30.33 7.77 -4.56
N TYR A 250 30.34 7.18 -3.37
CA TYR A 250 31.55 6.81 -2.66
C TYR A 250 31.95 5.37 -2.98
N SER A 251 33.00 5.19 -3.79
CA SER A 251 33.45 3.86 -4.22
C SER A 251 34.24 3.09 -3.14
N THR A 252 33.64 2.78 -2.00
CA THR A 252 34.23 1.76 -1.12
C THR A 252 33.77 0.37 -1.52
N SER A 253 34.67 -0.58 -1.35
CA SER A 253 34.52 -2.02 -1.61
C SER A 253 33.46 -2.72 -0.74
N GLY A 254 32.50 -1.98 -0.19
CA GLY A 254 31.59 -2.42 0.88
C GLY A 254 30.13 -2.65 0.49
N GLY A 255 29.80 -2.67 -0.81
CA GLY A 255 28.45 -3.05 -1.29
C GLY A 255 27.39 -1.94 -1.21
N SER A 256 27.80 -0.66 -1.21
CA SER A 256 26.88 0.46 -1.46
C SER A 256 26.61 0.56 -2.96
N ASP A 257 25.60 -0.15 -3.44
CA ASP A 257 25.27 -0.25 -4.88
C ASP A 257 23.94 0.42 -5.25
N CYS A 258 23.15 0.83 -4.26
CA CYS A 258 21.79 1.35 -4.46
C CYS A 258 21.68 2.83 -4.08
N ILE A 259 20.87 3.57 -4.81
CA ILE A 259 20.76 5.03 -4.66
C ILE A 259 19.60 5.36 -3.72
N LYS A 260 19.85 6.25 -2.75
CA LYS A 260 18.80 6.88 -1.94
C LYS A 260 18.92 8.40 -1.95
N ALA A 261 17.81 9.09 -1.74
CA ALA A 261 17.79 10.50 -1.36
C ALA A 261 17.41 10.62 0.11
N ASP A 262 18.01 11.58 0.81
CA ASP A 262 17.71 11.82 2.22
C ASP A 262 17.74 13.29 2.61
N LYS A 263 16.92 13.63 3.61
CA LYS A 263 16.72 14.99 4.10
C LYS A 263 17.98 15.59 4.71
N THR A 264 18.87 14.79 5.31
CA THR A 264 20.06 15.30 6.00
C THR A 264 21.10 15.82 5.00
N HIS A 265 21.07 15.33 3.77
CA HIS A 265 21.87 15.78 2.65
C HIS A 265 21.12 16.70 1.66
N ASN A 266 20.09 17.41 2.13
CA ASN A 266 19.24 18.29 1.30
C ASN A 266 18.61 17.57 0.10
N TRP A 267 18.19 16.33 0.29
CA TRP A 267 17.58 15.48 -0.75
C TRP A 267 18.47 15.26 -1.97
N LYS A 268 19.79 15.33 -1.76
CA LYS A 268 20.78 14.86 -2.73
C LYS A 268 21.01 13.37 -2.56
N TRP A 269 21.54 12.75 -3.60
CA TRP A 269 21.69 11.30 -3.66
C TRP A 269 22.95 10.83 -2.94
N GLY A 270 22.86 9.67 -2.30
CA GLY A 270 23.99 8.88 -1.82
C GLY A 270 23.82 7.43 -2.22
N ASP A 271 24.93 6.72 -2.45
CA ASP A 271 24.90 5.26 -2.54
C ASP A 271 24.93 4.63 -1.15
N ASP A 272 24.09 3.62 -0.94
CA ASP A 272 24.00 2.87 0.31
C ASP A 272 23.80 1.38 0.02
N LYS A 273 23.93 0.56 1.08
CA LYS A 273 23.73 -0.87 1.01
C LYS A 273 22.26 -1.17 0.70
N CYS A 274 22.02 -1.87 -0.41
CA CYS A 274 20.69 -2.21 -0.90
C CYS A 274 19.80 -2.93 0.13
N LEU A 275 20.40 -3.68 1.05
CA LEU A 275 19.69 -4.46 2.08
C LEU A 275 19.21 -3.61 3.27
N LYS A 276 19.56 -2.33 3.37
CA LYS A 276 19.04 -1.48 4.44
C LYS A 276 17.54 -1.23 4.22
N PRO A 277 16.73 -1.21 5.28
CA PRO A 277 15.34 -0.80 5.16
C PRO A 277 15.26 0.73 4.95
N ALA A 278 14.55 1.16 3.91
CA ALA A 278 14.12 2.55 3.72
C ALA A 278 12.79 2.57 2.95
N MET A 279 12.16 3.75 2.90
CA MET A 279 10.98 3.96 2.07
C MET A 279 11.31 3.70 0.61
N TYR A 280 10.40 3.11 -0.14
CA TYR A 280 10.42 3.14 -1.60
C TYR A 280 9.10 3.69 -2.13
N MET A 281 9.13 4.32 -3.31
CA MET A 281 7.96 4.85 -4.00
C MET A 281 7.88 4.25 -5.39
N CYS A 282 6.68 3.89 -5.81
CA CYS A 282 6.35 3.46 -7.14
C CYS A 282 5.63 4.58 -7.85
N GLU A 283 6.03 4.87 -9.08
CA GLU A 283 5.26 5.67 -10.01
C GLU A 283 4.61 4.76 -11.05
N ILE A 284 3.34 5.00 -11.35
CA ILE A 284 2.69 4.43 -12.53
C ILE A 284 2.77 5.47 -13.64
N VAL A 285 3.46 5.11 -14.72
CA VAL A 285 3.57 5.95 -15.91
C VAL A 285 2.45 5.53 -16.87
N GLU A 286 1.34 6.25 -16.88
CA GLU A 286 0.33 6.07 -17.92
C GLU A 286 0.87 6.62 -19.24
N ASN A 287 0.94 5.78 -20.27
CA ASN A 287 1.26 6.19 -21.64
C ASN A 287 0.05 6.82 -22.31
#